data_AF-A0A954TDP6-F1
#
_entry.id   AF-A0A954TDP6-F1
#
_cell.length_a   1.000
_cell.length_b   1.000
_cell.length_c   1.000
_cell.angle_alpha   90.00
_cell.angle_beta   90.00
_cell.angle_gamma   90.00
#
_symmetry.space_group_name_H-M   'P 1'
#
loop_
_entity.id
_entity.type
_entity.pdbx_description
1 polymer ?
#
loop_
_entity_poly.entity_id
_entity_poly.type
_entity_poly.pdbx_seq_one_letter_code
_entity_poly.pdbx_strand_id
1 'polypeptide(L)'
;MRIGDRLLSAEGTIVRVRRLSNLVTEYETVHNLTVHQLQTYFVLAGQVTALVHNCDVSSSVPTNLGPFGSKAPKQIAPGTRFFE
;
A
#
# COMPACT_ATOMS: atom_id res chain seq x y z
N MET A 1 -0.09 -6.50 5.40
CA MET A 1 -0.62 -7.40 4.37
C MET A 1 0.01 -8.79 4.50
N ARG A 2 -0.79 -9.85 4.32
CA ARG A 2 -0.47 -11.27 4.38
C ARG A 2 -1.27 -12.03 3.32
N ILE A 3 -0.83 -13.24 2.97
CA ILE A 3 -1.63 -14.16 2.13
C ILE A 3 -2.96 -14.43 2.83
N GLY A 4 -4.06 -14.37 2.09
CA GLY A 4 -5.42 -14.55 2.59
C GLY A 4 -6.14 -13.25 2.99
N ASP A 5 -5.42 -12.14 3.13
CA ASP A 5 -6.03 -10.82 3.40
C ASP A 5 -7.03 -10.44 2.28
N ARG A 6 -8.04 -9.67 2.65
CA ARG A 6 -9.14 -9.23 1.79
C ARG A 6 -8.89 -7.82 1.29
N LEU A 7 -9.04 -7.59 -0.02
CA LEU A 7 -8.92 -6.29 -0.67
C LEU A 7 -10.19 -5.95 -1.44
N LEU A 8 -10.53 -4.68 -1.55
CA LEU A 8 -11.67 -4.20 -2.34
C LEU A 8 -11.23 -3.91 -3.78
N SER A 9 -11.94 -4.47 -4.75
CA SER A 9 -11.74 -4.21 -6.19
C SER A 9 -12.56 -3.02 -6.68
N ALA A 10 -12.22 -2.49 -7.85
CA ALA A 10 -12.92 -1.37 -8.48
C ALA A 10 -14.38 -1.71 -8.82
N GLU A 11 -14.68 -2.99 -9.03
CA GLU A 11 -16.03 -3.52 -9.26
C GLU A 11 -16.84 -3.66 -7.94
N GLY A 12 -16.27 -3.26 -6.80
CA GLY A 12 -16.91 -3.34 -5.50
C GLY A 12 -16.88 -4.74 -4.87
N THR A 13 -16.06 -5.65 -5.37
CA THR A 13 -15.97 -7.03 -4.88
C THR A 13 -14.74 -7.25 -3.99
N ILE A 14 -14.76 -8.32 -3.17
CA ILE A 14 -13.62 -8.68 -2.32
C ILE A 14 -12.75 -9.71 -3.01
N VAL A 15 -11.48 -9.37 -3.21
CA VAL A 15 -10.42 -10.28 -3.69
C VAL A 15 -9.50 -10.68 -2.53
N ARG A 16 -8.78 -11.81 -2.68
CA ARG A 16 -7.85 -12.30 -1.67
C ARG A 16 -6.41 -12.28 -2.15
N VAL A 17 -5.50 -11.87 -1.28
CA VAL A 17 -4.05 -11.96 -1.53
C VAL A 17 -3.66 -13.43 -1.65
N ARG A 18 -3.19 -13.83 -2.83
CA ARG A 18 -2.81 -15.23 -3.13
C ARG A 18 -1.34 -15.52 -2.87
N ARG A 19 -0.49 -14.52 -3.10
CA ARG A 19 0.96 -14.62 -2.98
C ARG A 19 1.52 -13.25 -2.65
N LEU A 20 2.61 -13.25 -1.88
CA LEU A 20 3.46 -12.07 -1.69
C LEU A 20 4.82 -12.37 -2.30
N SER A 21 5.36 -11.43 -3.06
CA SER A 21 6.72 -11.45 -3.58
C SER A 21 7.47 -10.25 -3.03
N ASN A 22 8.39 -10.50 -2.12
CA ASN A 22 9.25 -9.46 -1.58
C ASN A 22 10.49 -9.37 -2.46
N LEU A 23 10.37 -8.73 -3.62
CA LEU A 23 11.53 -8.36 -4.44
C LEU A 23 12.09 -7.07 -3.84
N VAL A 24 13.11 -7.19 -3.00
CA VAL A 24 13.74 -6.03 -2.32
C VAL A 24 14.94 -5.49 -3.11
N THR A 25 15.30 -6.15 -4.20
CA THR A 25 16.52 -5.90 -4.98
C THR A 25 16.29 -5.14 -6.29
N GLU A 26 15.05 -4.85 -6.64
CA GLU A 26 14.72 -4.05 -7.84
C GLU A 26 14.21 -2.68 -7.42
N TYR A 27 14.94 -1.65 -7.86
CA TYR A 27 14.53 -0.26 -7.67
C TYR A 27 13.83 0.21 -8.94
N GLU A 28 12.59 0.65 -8.80
CA GLU A 28 11.79 1.22 -9.88
C GLU A 28 11.28 2.61 -9.47
N THR A 29 11.08 3.49 -10.46
CA THR A 29 10.42 4.77 -10.21
C THR A 29 8.93 4.50 -9.96
N VAL A 30 8.45 4.87 -8.77
CA VAL A 30 7.04 4.75 -8.40
C VAL A 30 6.35 6.11 -8.44
N HIS A 31 5.06 6.11 -8.76
CA HIS A 31 4.25 7.31 -8.82
C HIS A 31 3.23 7.32 -7.69
N ASN A 32 2.89 8.52 -7.22
CA ASN A 32 1.84 8.72 -6.23
C ASN A 32 0.82 9.75 -6.72
N LEU A 33 -0.45 9.53 -6.43
CA LEU A 33 -1.56 10.37 -6.90
C LEU A 33 -2.28 11.05 -5.73
N THR A 34 -2.38 12.38 -5.79
CA THR A 34 -3.23 13.14 -4.88
C THR A 34 -4.66 13.13 -5.40
N VAL A 35 -5.53 12.38 -4.73
CA VAL A 35 -6.98 12.44 -4.93
C VAL A 35 -7.56 13.34 -3.85
N HIS A 36 -8.08 14.50 -4.26
CA HIS A 36 -8.66 15.49 -3.34
C HIS A 36 -9.70 14.83 -2.43
N GLN A 37 -9.60 15.10 -1.12
CA GLN A 37 -10.47 14.62 -0.03
C GLN A 37 -10.50 13.11 0.25
N LEU A 38 -10.34 12.24 -0.75
CA LEU A 38 -10.53 10.79 -0.58
C LEU A 38 -9.26 10.05 -0.16
N GLN A 39 -8.07 10.57 -0.49
CA GLN A 39 -6.76 9.96 -0.14
C GLN A 39 -6.72 8.44 -0.40
N THR A 40 -7.42 7.99 -1.44
CA THR A 40 -7.57 6.60 -1.83
C THR A 40 -7.77 6.52 -3.33
N TYR A 41 -7.22 5.49 -3.97
CA TYR A 41 -7.39 5.23 -5.40
C TYR A 41 -7.23 3.74 -5.69
N PHE A 42 -7.68 3.30 -6.87
CA PHE A 42 -7.47 1.94 -7.33
C PHE A 42 -6.16 1.83 -8.11
N VAL A 43 -5.37 0.79 -7.82
CA VAL A 43 -4.18 0.42 -8.61
C VAL A 43 -4.35 -0.97 -9.21
N LEU A 44 -3.65 -1.24 -10.31
CA LEU A 44 -3.54 -2.58 -10.86
C LEU A 44 -2.43 -3.36 -10.15
N ALA A 45 -2.79 -4.49 -9.55
CA ALA A 45 -1.88 -5.51 -9.03
C ALA A 45 -1.97 -6.74 -9.94
N GLY A 46 -1.09 -6.80 -10.94
CA GLY A 46 -1.24 -7.74 -12.05
C GLY A 46 -2.47 -7.38 -12.90
N GLN A 47 -3.47 -8.25 -12.93
CA GLN A 47 -4.72 -8.05 -13.67
C GLN A 47 -5.92 -7.69 -12.76
N VAL A 48 -5.66 -7.42 -11.47
CA VAL A 48 -6.70 -7.18 -10.47
C VAL A 48 -6.56 -5.77 -9.93
N THR A 49 -7.68 -5.06 -9.77
CA THR A 49 -7.70 -3.74 -9.12
C THR A 49 -7.74 -3.87 -7.60
N ALA A 50 -7.04 -2.99 -6.89
CA ALA A 50 -7.07 -2.93 -5.43
C ALA A 50 -7.18 -1.48 -4.94
N LEU A 51 -8.09 -1.22 -4.00
CA LEU A 51 -8.19 0.07 -3.31
C LEU A 51 -6.99 0.25 -2.37
N VAL A 52 -6.20 1.30 -2.60
CA VAL A 52 -5.07 1.66 -1.74
C VAL A 52 -5.37 2.95 -0.99
N HIS A 53 -4.86 3.04 0.23
CA HIS A 53 -4.85 4.29 1.00
C HIS A 53 -3.56 5.04 0.72
N ASN A 54 -3.71 6.30 0.33
CA ASN A 54 -2.62 7.21 0.04
C ASN A 54 -2.77 8.47 0.90
N CYS A 55 -2.43 8.33 2.17
CA CYS A 55 -2.24 9.46 3.07
C CYS A 55 -0.76 9.59 3.43
N ASP A 56 -0.33 10.82 3.68
CA ASP A 56 0.94 11.05 4.35
C ASP A 56 0.84 10.55 5.79
N VAL A 57 1.77 9.68 6.18
CA VAL A 57 1.79 8.98 7.48
C VAL A 57 2.23 9.90 8.64
N SER A 58 1.83 11.18 8.61
CA SER A 58 2.07 12.17 9.67
C SER A 58 0.99 12.16 10.75
N SER A 59 -0.11 11.46 10.52
CA SER A 59 -1.19 11.29 11.48
C SER A 59 -1.19 9.85 11.99
N SER A 60 -1.32 9.70 13.30
CA SER A 60 -1.50 8.43 14.02
C SER A 60 -2.83 7.76 13.68
N VAL A 61 -3.12 7.58 12.40
CA VAL A 61 -4.27 6.84 11.91
C VAL A 61 -3.93 5.36 12.08
N PRO A 62 -4.75 4.60 12.82
CA PRO A 62 -4.53 3.17 12.95
C PRO A 62 -4.69 2.51 11.57
N THR A 63 -3.58 2.09 10.98
CA THR A 63 -3.54 1.29 9.75
C THR A 63 -3.98 -0.14 10.05
N ASN A 64 -5.26 -0.32 10.39
CA ASN A 64 -5.86 -1.64 10.58
C ASN A 64 -6.23 -2.28 9.23
N LEU A 65 -5.22 -2.61 8.41
CA LEU A 65 -5.32 -3.58 7.30
C LEU A 65 -4.50 -4.85 7.59
N GLY A 66 -4.36 -5.18 8.87
CA GLY A 66 -3.68 -6.36 9.40
C GLY A 66 -3.87 -6.41 10.92
N PRO A 67 -3.61 -7.56 11.58
CA PRO A 67 -3.92 -7.76 12.99
C PRO A 67 -3.25 -6.69 13.86
N PHE A 68 -4.04 -6.19 14.80
CA PHE A 68 -3.72 -5.21 15.83
C PHE A 68 -2.24 -5.29 16.27
N GLY A 69 -1.42 -4.30 15.90
CA GLY A 69 -0.07 -4.13 16.46
C GLY A 69 1.12 -4.16 15.50
N SER A 70 0.96 -4.45 14.20
CA SER A 70 2.06 -4.24 13.25
C SER A 70 2.16 -2.76 12.89
N LYS A 71 3.12 -2.03 13.48
CA LYS A 71 3.53 -0.70 13.01
C LYS A 71 3.77 -0.80 11.50
N ALA A 72 3.14 0.06 10.72
CA ALA A 72 3.49 0.21 9.31
C ALA A 72 5.00 0.48 9.21
N PRO A 73 5.74 -0.15 8.26
CA PRO A 73 7.13 0.22 8.04
C PRO A 73 7.20 1.73 7.82
N LYS A 74 8.12 2.39 8.52
CA LYS A 74 8.29 3.83 8.46
C LYS A 74 8.54 4.20 6.99
N GLN A 75 7.58 4.86 6.36
CA GLN A 75 7.74 5.33 4.99
C GLN A 75 8.90 6.33 5.01
N ILE A 76 10.01 5.94 4.38
CA ILE A 76 11.17 6.82 4.25
C ILE A 76 10.76 7.90 3.25
N ALA A 77 10.95 9.17 3.62
CA ALA A 77 10.61 10.30 2.77
C ALA A 77 11.37 10.17 1.42
N PRO A 78 10.71 10.47 0.29
CA PRO A 78 11.38 10.52 -1.01
C PRO A 78 12.63 11.41 -0.93
N GLY A 79 13.80 10.89 -1.32
CA GLY A 79 15.07 11.62 -1.32
C GLY A 79 16.03 11.32 -0.16
N THR A 80 15.67 10.45 0.78
CA THR A 80 16.62 10.01 1.83
C THR A 80 17.62 9.01 1.24
N ARG A 81 18.84 9.45 0.92
CA ARG A 81 19.98 8.56 0.63
C ARG A 81 20.82 8.38 1.88
N PHE A 82 21.06 7.14 2.28
CA PHE A 82 22.16 6.82 3.20
C PHE A 82 23.38 6.55 2.34
N PHE A 83 24.39 7.41 2.46
CA PHE A 83 25.73 7.09 1.98
C PHE A 83 26.43 6.31 3.09
N GLU A 84 27.08 5.19 2.72
CA GLU A 84 27.95 4.41 3.61
C GLU A 84 29.20 5.19 4.03
#